data_AF-A0A374VXL0-F1
#
_entry.id   AF-A0A374VXL0-F1
#
_cell.length_a   1.000
_cell.length_b   1.000
_cell.length_c   1.000
_cell.angle_alpha   90.00
_cell.angle_beta   90.00
_cell.angle_gamma   90.00
#
_symmetry.space_group_name_H-M   'P 1'
#
loop_
_entity.id
_entity.type
_entity.pdbx_description
1 polymer ?
#
loop_
_entity_poly.entity_id
_entity_poly.type
_entity_poly.pdbx_seq_one_letter_code
_entity_poly.pdbx_strand_id
1 'polypeptide(L)'
;MRKKRNTIWIAAMLTAAVLTGFSGCTEGEIPSLSSSDTAETTTASPEESAAESSTEETAETSAAETEAATETAETIPAPDETTEPAAETTSAETTTVPEAGADTSEYAAVAKTLFGALNYIDQIGSGNLPKDETDTIQTKKSGVTYERVIKTQFSSTADLKAYMTASLTQKMIDSRYAAILGTDQPLYIDANGGLYGRQYATSGGFTWIDPEQVTISSATDSSFTASMQYDNFGAADTLTVQIVLDNGLWKIDSMQ
;
A
#
# COMPACT_ATOMS: atom_id res chain seq x y z
N MET A 1 38.96 -6.52 -38.66
CA MET A 1 38.30 -5.31 -38.11
C MET A 1 38.09 -5.54 -36.62
N ARG A 2 38.70 -4.73 -35.74
CA ARG A 2 38.55 -4.86 -34.27
C ARG A 2 37.34 -4.03 -33.82
N LYS A 3 36.33 -4.66 -33.25
CA LYS A 3 35.13 -4.01 -32.69
C LYS A 3 35.50 -3.35 -31.36
N LYS A 4 35.42 -2.02 -31.27
CA LYS A 4 35.58 -1.27 -30.02
C LYS A 4 34.35 -1.54 -29.13
N ARG A 5 34.57 -2.03 -27.91
CA ARG A 5 33.56 -2.09 -26.86
C ARG A 5 33.52 -0.71 -26.19
N ASN A 6 32.39 -0.01 -26.29
CA ASN A 6 32.16 1.21 -25.51
C ASN A 6 31.61 0.78 -24.15
N THR A 7 32.44 0.88 -23.11
CA THR A 7 32.05 0.71 -21.71
C THR A 7 31.33 1.99 -21.27
N ILE A 8 30.03 1.88 -20.96
CA ILE A 8 29.25 2.94 -20.32
C ILE A 8 29.42 2.74 -18.81
N TRP A 9 29.94 3.76 -18.13
CA TRP A 9 30.07 3.78 -16.67
C TRP A 9 28.80 4.37 -16.07
N ILE A 10 28.06 3.58 -15.28
CA ILE A 10 26.96 4.09 -14.45
C ILE A 10 27.55 4.41 -13.07
N ALA A 11 27.50 5.69 -12.70
CA ALA A 11 27.96 6.18 -11.40
C ALA A 11 26.94 5.83 -10.33
N ALA A 12 27.34 5.02 -9.34
CA ALA A 12 26.58 4.81 -8.12
C ALA A 12 26.64 6.08 -7.25
N MET A 13 25.51 6.76 -7.07
CA MET A 13 25.41 7.82 -6.06
C MET A 13 25.29 7.20 -4.67
N LEU A 14 26.34 7.39 -3.88
CA LEU A 14 26.37 7.12 -2.44
C LEU A 14 25.69 8.27 -1.69
N THR A 15 24.58 8.01 -1.01
CA THR A 15 23.99 8.94 -0.05
C THR A 15 24.75 8.87 1.27
N ALA A 16 25.48 9.93 1.60
CA ALA A 16 26.21 10.08 2.84
C ALA A 16 25.26 10.42 4.00
N ALA A 17 25.31 9.61 5.06
CA ALA A 17 24.70 9.91 6.36
C ALA A 17 25.49 11.03 7.06
N VAL A 18 24.81 12.11 7.45
CA VAL A 18 25.39 13.14 8.32
C VAL A 18 25.23 12.69 9.77
N LEU A 19 26.35 12.25 10.36
CA LEU A 19 26.55 12.19 11.80
C LEU A 19 27.25 13.48 12.25
N THR A 20 26.59 14.26 13.10
CA THR A 20 27.22 15.22 14.03
C THR A 20 26.52 14.98 15.37
N GLY A 21 27.14 14.59 16.47
CA GLY A 21 28.49 14.87 16.94
C GLY A 21 28.33 15.52 18.32
N PHE A 22 28.19 14.70 19.37
CA PHE A 22 28.24 15.13 20.76
C PHE A 22 29.68 15.49 21.15
N SER A 23 29.89 16.64 21.80
CA SER A 23 30.79 16.82 22.96
C SER A 23 30.87 18.30 23.36
N GLY A 24 30.75 18.58 24.65
CA GLY A 24 31.03 19.90 25.21
C GLY A 24 30.52 20.06 26.63
N CYS A 25 31.19 19.43 27.59
CA CYS A 25 31.05 19.69 29.02
C CYS A 25 31.42 21.14 29.35
N THR A 26 30.61 21.81 30.15
CA THR A 26 31.09 22.90 31.03
C THR A 26 30.40 22.79 32.39
N GLU A 27 31.25 22.66 33.40
CA GLU A 27 31.03 22.76 34.83
C GLU A 27 30.26 24.02 35.22
N GLY A 28 29.38 23.92 36.23
CA GLY A 28 28.60 25.04 36.74
C GLY A 28 27.73 24.68 37.93
N GLU A 29 28.39 24.49 39.08
CA GLU A 29 27.98 24.92 40.42
C GLU A 29 26.57 24.59 40.94
N ILE A 30 26.55 23.67 41.91
CA ILE A 30 25.48 23.47 42.91
C ILE A 30 25.53 24.58 43.96
N PRO A 31 24.36 24.98 44.49
CA PRO A 31 24.24 25.01 45.94
C PRO A 31 23.09 24.12 46.44
N SER A 32 23.37 23.48 47.55
CA SER A 32 22.50 22.67 48.39
C SER A 32 21.64 23.53 49.33
N LEU A 33 20.81 22.82 50.13
CA LEU A 33 19.94 23.24 51.24
C LEU A 33 18.48 23.47 50.80
N SER A 34 17.43 22.95 51.44
CA SER A 34 17.23 22.16 52.67
C SER A 34 15.70 21.84 52.77
N SER A 35 15.33 20.71 53.40
CA SER A 35 14.15 20.45 54.29
C SER A 35 12.78 21.10 54.02
N SER A 36 11.59 20.50 54.19
CA SER A 36 11.12 19.43 55.08
C SER A 36 9.64 19.08 54.78
N ASP A 37 9.24 17.89 55.26
CA ASP A 37 7.94 17.48 55.83
C ASP A 37 6.60 17.48 55.04
N THR A 38 6.10 16.25 54.88
CA THR A 38 4.87 15.68 55.50
C THR A 38 3.64 16.57 55.71
N ALA A 39 2.51 16.20 55.10
CA ALA A 39 1.22 16.02 55.80
C ALA A 39 0.18 15.32 54.90
N GLU A 40 -0.59 14.43 55.55
CA GLU A 40 -1.73 13.68 55.05
C GLU A 40 -3.01 14.53 54.88
N THR A 41 -3.99 13.85 54.26
CA THR A 41 -5.43 13.74 54.62
C THR A 41 -6.50 14.47 53.78
N THR A 42 -7.53 13.65 53.49
CA THR A 42 -8.99 13.95 53.40
C THR A 42 -9.54 14.29 52.01
N THR A 43 -10.16 13.32 51.31
CA THR A 43 -11.60 12.91 51.33
C THR A 43 -12.56 13.98 50.81
N ALA A 44 -13.26 13.72 49.69
CA ALA A 44 -14.72 13.60 49.61
C ALA A 44 -15.23 13.49 48.16
N SER A 45 -16.35 12.77 48.06
CA SER A 45 -17.26 12.45 46.94
C SER A 45 -17.71 13.66 46.08
N PRO A 46 -18.37 13.41 44.93
CA PRO A 46 -19.84 13.54 45.00
C PRO A 46 -20.64 12.45 44.27
N GLU A 47 -21.74 12.11 44.95
CA GLU A 47 -23.13 11.91 44.51
C GLU A 47 -23.45 11.08 43.25
N GLU A 48 -23.94 9.88 43.57
CA GLU A 48 -25.07 9.20 42.97
C GLU A 48 -26.23 10.14 42.61
N SER A 49 -26.72 10.03 41.36
CA SER A 49 -28.02 10.57 40.94
C SER A 49 -28.79 9.47 40.23
N ALA A 50 -29.72 8.85 40.95
CA ALA A 50 -30.81 8.08 40.40
C ALA A 50 -32.02 8.99 40.14
N ALA A 51 -32.60 8.93 38.95
CA ALA A 51 -34.01 9.23 38.74
C ALA A 51 -34.52 8.48 37.51
N GLU A 52 -35.64 7.81 37.73
CA GLU A 52 -36.31 6.84 36.89
C GLU A 52 -37.00 7.45 35.65
N SER A 53 -37.26 6.62 34.65
CA SER A 53 -38.54 6.69 33.93
C SER A 53 -38.91 5.34 33.32
N SER A 54 -40.06 4.84 33.74
CA SER A 54 -40.73 3.64 33.24
C SER A 54 -41.33 3.82 31.85
N THR A 55 -41.26 2.73 31.09
CA THR A 55 -42.31 2.10 30.26
C THR A 55 -43.42 2.98 29.67
N GLU A 56 -43.52 3.01 28.34
CA GLU A 56 -44.81 2.91 27.66
C GLU A 56 -44.68 2.07 26.36
N GLU A 57 -45.46 1.00 26.34
CA GLU A 57 -45.82 0.12 25.24
C GLU A 57 -47.00 0.74 24.49
N THR A 58 -47.07 0.63 23.15
CA THR A 58 -48.28 0.60 22.26
C THR A 58 -47.76 0.76 20.81
N ALA A 59 -47.64 -0.28 19.98
CA ALA A 59 -48.64 -1.06 19.23
C ALA A 59 -49.03 -0.47 17.85
N GLU A 60 -49.33 -1.42 16.95
CA GLU A 60 -49.94 -1.35 15.61
C GLU A 60 -48.99 -1.17 14.41
N THR A 61 -48.66 -2.24 13.68
CA THR A 61 -49.46 -3.00 12.68
C THR A 61 -49.73 -2.19 11.40
N SER A 62 -49.04 -2.55 10.32
CA SER A 62 -49.68 -2.58 9.00
C SER A 62 -48.95 -3.57 8.11
N ALA A 63 -49.60 -4.71 7.90
CA ALA A 63 -49.38 -5.57 6.77
C ALA A 63 -50.07 -4.94 5.55
N ALA A 64 -49.37 -4.95 4.41
CA ALA A 64 -50.02 -4.97 3.11
C ALA A 64 -49.31 -6.04 2.27
N GLU A 65 -50.12 -7.00 1.90
CA GLU A 65 -49.86 -8.24 1.18
C GLU A 65 -50.11 -7.99 -0.34
N THR A 66 -49.78 -8.99 -1.17
CA THR A 66 -50.43 -9.29 -2.49
C THR A 66 -49.87 -8.52 -3.71
N GLU A 67 -49.54 -9.06 -4.90
CA GLU A 67 -49.72 -10.32 -5.66
C GLU A 67 -48.64 -10.30 -6.80
N ALA A 68 -47.85 -11.33 -7.10
CA ALA A 68 -48.08 -12.49 -7.99
C ALA A 68 -48.22 -12.23 -9.53
N ALA A 69 -47.39 -12.98 -10.28
CA ALA A 69 -47.52 -13.45 -11.67
C ALA A 69 -47.39 -12.40 -12.82
N THR A 70 -46.71 -12.66 -13.95
CA THR A 70 -46.83 -13.84 -14.84
C THR A 70 -45.68 -13.86 -15.87
N GLU A 71 -45.35 -15.07 -16.33
CA GLU A 71 -44.56 -15.43 -17.52
C GLU A 71 -44.81 -14.59 -18.78
N THR A 72 -43.78 -14.43 -19.62
CA THR A 72 -43.93 -14.78 -21.04
C THR A 72 -42.58 -15.20 -21.61
N ALA A 73 -42.47 -16.48 -21.94
CA ALA A 73 -41.48 -17.01 -22.86
C ALA A 73 -42.04 -16.93 -24.28
N GLU A 74 -41.23 -16.50 -25.25
CA GLU A 74 -41.41 -16.87 -26.64
C GLU A 74 -40.06 -17.28 -27.23
N THR A 75 -40.10 -18.43 -27.90
CA THR A 75 -38.98 -19.10 -28.56
C THR A 75 -39.37 -19.31 -30.03
N ILE A 76 -38.33 -19.42 -30.89
CA ILE A 76 -38.18 -20.04 -32.23
C ILE A 76 -38.85 -19.29 -33.43
N PRO A 77 -38.27 -19.28 -34.67
CA PRO A 77 -37.23 -20.20 -35.16
C PRO A 77 -36.11 -19.67 -36.09
N ALA A 78 -35.03 -20.45 -36.16
CA ALA A 78 -34.12 -20.62 -37.31
C ALA A 78 -34.77 -21.61 -38.32
N PRO A 79 -34.43 -21.70 -39.62
CA PRO A 79 -33.06 -21.66 -40.16
C PRO A 79 -32.92 -20.98 -41.53
N ASP A 80 -31.68 -20.74 -41.96
CA ASP A 80 -31.34 -20.94 -43.38
C ASP A 80 -29.86 -21.32 -43.51
N GLU A 81 -29.64 -22.46 -44.17
CA GLU A 81 -28.34 -22.94 -44.64
C GLU A 81 -27.84 -22.01 -45.75
N THR A 82 -26.59 -21.58 -45.68
CA THR A 82 -25.81 -21.31 -46.91
C THR A 82 -24.34 -21.62 -46.65
N THR A 83 -23.84 -22.45 -47.56
CA THR A 83 -22.52 -23.04 -47.73
C THR A 83 -21.34 -22.05 -47.74
N GLU A 84 -20.22 -22.52 -47.15
CA GLU A 84 -18.79 -22.22 -47.34
C GLU A 84 -18.33 -21.29 -48.49
N PRO A 85 -17.18 -20.58 -48.34
CA PRO A 85 -15.88 -21.25 -48.20
C PRO A 85 -14.94 -20.71 -47.12
N ALA A 86 -14.07 -21.63 -46.69
CA ALA A 86 -12.84 -21.38 -45.95
C ALA A 86 -12.02 -20.20 -46.50
N ALA A 87 -11.72 -19.25 -45.62
CA ALA A 87 -10.63 -18.31 -45.79
C ALA A 87 -9.53 -18.69 -44.79
N GLU A 88 -8.56 -19.47 -45.26
CA GLU A 88 -7.26 -19.60 -44.62
C GLU A 88 -6.64 -18.20 -44.53
N THR A 89 -6.75 -17.57 -43.37
CA THR A 89 -5.95 -16.39 -43.07
C THR A 89 -4.78 -16.88 -42.23
N THR A 90 -3.71 -17.24 -42.92
CA THR A 90 -2.36 -17.33 -42.38
C THR A 90 -2.00 -15.97 -41.77
N SER A 91 -2.34 -15.79 -40.49
CA SER A 91 -1.75 -14.75 -39.67
C SER A 91 -0.43 -15.32 -39.17
N ALA A 92 0.65 -15.00 -39.88
CA ALA A 92 1.99 -15.21 -39.37
C ALA A 92 2.16 -14.35 -38.12
N GLU A 93 1.86 -14.91 -36.95
CA GLU A 93 2.45 -14.43 -35.72
C GLU A 93 3.95 -14.51 -35.93
N THR A 94 4.56 -13.35 -36.17
CA THR A 94 6.00 -13.21 -36.02
C THR A 94 6.23 -13.36 -34.52
N THR A 95 6.44 -14.59 -34.07
CA THR A 95 7.08 -14.88 -32.79
C THR A 95 8.45 -14.22 -32.85
N THR A 96 8.53 -12.98 -32.40
CA THR A 96 9.79 -12.37 -32.02
C THR A 96 10.29 -13.18 -30.84
N VAL A 97 11.16 -14.14 -31.12
CA VAL A 97 12.04 -14.78 -30.15
C VAL A 97 12.64 -13.65 -29.32
N PRO A 98 12.50 -13.65 -27.97
CA PRO A 98 13.12 -12.61 -27.18
C PRO A 98 14.63 -12.67 -27.43
N GLU A 99 15.19 -11.51 -27.78
CA GLU A 99 16.63 -11.33 -27.84
C GLU A 99 17.18 -11.63 -26.45
N ALA A 100 17.72 -12.84 -26.29
CA ALA A 100 18.46 -13.25 -25.11
C ALA A 100 19.75 -12.42 -25.05
N GLY A 101 19.63 -11.21 -24.52
CA GLY A 101 20.74 -10.26 -24.47
C GLY A 101 20.79 -9.41 -23.21
N ALA A 102 19.73 -9.37 -22.41
CA ALA A 102 19.78 -8.70 -21.13
C ALA A 102 20.17 -9.69 -20.02
N ASP A 103 21.16 -9.31 -19.22
CA ASP A 103 21.63 -10.07 -18.08
C ASP A 103 20.47 -10.25 -17.09
N THR A 104 19.82 -11.41 -17.12
CA THR A 104 18.64 -11.73 -16.30
C THR A 104 18.91 -11.57 -14.81
N SER A 105 20.18 -11.62 -14.39
CA SER A 105 20.62 -11.34 -13.03
C SER A 105 20.38 -9.88 -12.61
N GLU A 106 20.57 -8.90 -13.50
CA GLU A 106 20.30 -7.50 -13.20
C GLU A 106 18.80 -7.25 -13.02
N TYR A 107 17.97 -7.79 -13.91
CA TYR A 107 16.51 -7.72 -13.76
C TYR A 107 16.02 -8.46 -12.53
N ALA A 108 16.61 -9.59 -12.18
CA ALA A 108 16.28 -10.29 -10.94
C ALA A 108 16.59 -9.43 -9.70
N ALA A 109 17.73 -8.73 -9.68
CA ALA A 109 18.06 -7.81 -8.58
C ALA A 109 17.06 -6.65 -8.49
N VAL A 110 16.73 -6.02 -9.62
CA VAL A 110 15.72 -4.96 -9.69
C VAL A 110 14.36 -5.47 -9.20
N ALA A 111 13.93 -6.63 -9.68
CA ALA A 111 12.65 -7.24 -9.31
C ALA A 111 12.58 -7.53 -7.80
N LYS A 112 13.64 -8.08 -7.20
CA LYS A 112 13.70 -8.31 -5.74
C LYS A 112 13.52 -7.01 -4.95
N THR A 113 14.21 -5.94 -5.35
CA THR A 113 14.03 -4.63 -4.73
C THR A 113 12.58 -4.15 -4.87
N LEU A 114 11.99 -4.30 -6.05
CA LEU A 114 10.62 -3.87 -6.32
C LEU A 114 9.56 -4.72 -5.58
N PHE A 115 9.74 -6.03 -5.43
CA PHE A 115 8.86 -6.87 -4.61
C PHE A 115 8.95 -6.50 -3.12
N GLY A 116 10.14 -6.18 -2.63
CA GLY A 116 10.33 -5.66 -1.28
C GLY A 116 9.60 -4.33 -1.07
N ALA A 117 9.76 -3.39 -2.01
CA ALA A 117 9.07 -2.11 -1.98
C ALA A 117 7.55 -2.28 -2.09
N LEU A 118 7.07 -3.14 -2.98
CA LEU A 118 5.65 -3.45 -3.14
C LEU A 118 5.05 -4.00 -1.85
N ASN A 119 5.74 -4.93 -1.18
CA ASN A 119 5.29 -5.45 0.11
C ASN A 119 5.14 -4.34 1.14
N TYR A 120 6.14 -3.45 1.25
CA TYR A 120 6.04 -2.35 2.20
C TYR A 120 4.95 -1.33 1.84
N ILE A 121 4.75 -1.03 0.55
CA ILE A 121 3.63 -0.20 0.08
C ILE A 121 2.28 -0.86 0.39
N ASP A 122 2.17 -2.18 0.23
CA ASP A 122 0.95 -2.92 0.55
C ASP A 122 0.65 -2.88 2.06
N GLN A 123 1.68 -3.02 2.90
CA GLN A 123 1.55 -2.81 4.35
C GLN A 123 1.13 -1.38 4.69
N ILE A 124 1.70 -0.36 4.03
CA ILE A 124 1.29 1.05 4.19
C ILE A 124 -0.19 1.19 3.78
N GLY A 125 -0.59 0.67 2.62
CA GLY A 125 -1.97 0.69 2.14
C GLY A 125 -2.98 -0.04 3.03
N SER A 126 -2.46 -0.88 3.92
CA SER A 126 -3.20 -1.64 4.93
C SER A 126 -3.20 -0.97 6.30
N GLY A 127 -2.56 0.19 6.44
CA GLY A 127 -2.52 0.96 7.68
C GLY A 127 -1.48 0.46 8.70
N ASN A 128 -0.56 -0.43 8.31
CA ASN A 128 0.41 -1.12 9.19
C ASN A 128 1.61 -0.27 9.61
N LEU A 129 1.63 1.04 9.33
CA LEU A 129 2.66 1.90 9.93
C LEU A 129 2.45 2.00 11.44
N PRO A 130 3.51 1.89 12.28
CA PRO A 130 3.38 2.03 13.72
C PRO A 130 2.83 3.41 14.09
N LYS A 131 1.91 3.44 15.06
CA LYS A 131 1.23 4.65 15.50
C LYS A 131 1.33 4.83 17.01
N ASP A 132 1.25 6.08 17.45
CA ASP A 132 1.05 6.47 18.83
C ASP A 132 -0.45 6.72 19.06
N GLU A 133 -1.12 5.77 19.71
CA GLU A 133 -2.56 5.83 20.00
C GLU A 133 -2.92 6.95 21.00
N THR A 134 -1.93 7.56 21.65
CA THR A 134 -2.15 8.68 22.59
C THR A 134 -2.15 10.04 21.91
N ASP A 135 -1.53 10.16 20.74
CA ASP A 135 -1.51 11.38 19.93
C ASP A 135 -2.47 11.23 18.75
N THR A 136 -3.70 11.69 18.97
CA THR A 136 -4.80 11.55 18.02
C THR A 136 -5.34 12.89 17.55
N ILE A 137 -5.85 12.88 16.33
CA ILE A 137 -6.61 13.98 15.74
C ILE A 137 -7.91 13.44 15.15
N GLN A 138 -9.00 14.19 15.29
CA GLN A 138 -10.25 13.89 14.64
C GLN A 138 -10.56 14.95 13.60
N THR A 139 -10.85 14.51 12.38
CA THR A 139 -11.26 15.40 11.30
C THR A 139 -12.65 15.96 11.58
N LYS A 140 -12.78 17.29 11.58
CA LYS A 140 -14.05 17.96 11.90
C LYS A 140 -15.19 17.63 10.93
N LYS A 141 -14.86 17.35 9.66
CA LYS A 141 -15.84 17.16 8.58
C LYS A 141 -16.33 15.72 8.48
N SER A 142 -15.43 14.73 8.54
CA SER A 142 -15.77 13.32 8.36
C SER A 142 -15.81 12.52 9.66
N GLY A 143 -15.37 13.09 10.78
CA GLY A 143 -15.31 12.40 12.08
C GLY A 143 -14.24 11.30 12.16
N VAL A 144 -13.40 11.16 11.13
CA VAL A 144 -12.36 10.14 11.06
C VAL A 144 -11.23 10.50 12.01
N THR A 145 -10.83 9.52 12.83
CA THR A 145 -9.70 9.60 13.75
C THR A 145 -8.41 9.14 13.07
N TYR A 146 -7.34 9.88 13.33
CA TYR A 146 -5.99 9.55 12.93
C TYR A 146 -5.07 9.58 14.15
N GLU A 147 -4.02 8.76 14.12
CA GLU A 147 -3.00 8.61 15.15
C GLU A 147 -1.63 8.97 14.58
N ARG A 148 -0.75 9.57 15.39
CA ARG A 148 0.57 9.98 14.92
C ARG A 148 1.38 8.77 14.49
N VAL A 149 1.94 8.81 13.30
CA VAL A 149 2.86 7.78 12.80
C VAL A 149 4.21 7.94 13.47
N ILE A 150 4.79 6.83 13.93
CA ILE A 150 6.07 6.77 14.64
C ILE A 150 6.95 5.63 14.12
N LYS A 151 8.24 5.65 14.50
CA LYS A 151 9.20 4.56 14.24
C LYS A 151 9.30 4.16 12.76
N THR A 152 9.23 5.15 11.87
CA THR A 152 9.39 4.97 10.43
C THR A 152 10.25 6.08 9.85
N GLN A 153 10.69 5.90 8.60
CA GLN A 153 11.42 6.88 7.81
C GLN A 153 10.54 8.01 7.27
N PHE A 154 9.20 7.84 7.30
CA PHE A 154 8.27 8.81 6.77
C PHE A 154 7.88 9.84 7.82
N SER A 155 8.08 11.12 7.50
CA SER A 155 7.67 12.25 8.35
C SER A 155 6.48 13.00 7.78
N SER A 156 6.13 12.75 6.52
CA SER A 156 5.06 13.44 5.81
C SER A 156 4.40 12.60 4.70
N THR A 157 3.25 13.07 4.20
CA THR A 157 2.60 12.50 3.01
C THR A 157 3.45 12.66 1.75
N ALA A 158 4.30 13.70 1.70
CA ALA A 158 5.26 13.88 0.62
C ALA A 158 6.30 12.75 0.58
N ASP A 159 6.78 12.29 1.74
CA ASP A 159 7.72 11.16 1.83
C ASP A 159 7.06 9.86 1.35
N LEU A 160 5.81 9.61 1.77
CA LEU A 160 5.03 8.47 1.29
C LEU A 160 4.82 8.51 -0.23
N LYS A 161 4.46 9.67 -0.78
CA LYS A 161 4.30 9.86 -2.22
C LYS A 161 5.61 9.60 -2.97
N ALA A 162 6.72 10.15 -2.48
CA ALA A 162 8.03 9.94 -3.07
C ALA A 162 8.42 8.46 -3.06
N TYR A 163 8.19 7.76 -1.94
CA TYR A 163 8.46 6.33 -1.83
C TYR A 163 7.64 5.49 -2.81
N MET A 164 6.32 5.74 -2.89
CA MET A 164 5.46 5.02 -3.82
C MET A 164 5.85 5.27 -5.28
N THR A 165 6.08 6.54 -5.66
CA THR A 165 6.40 6.91 -7.05
C THR A 165 7.81 6.50 -7.49
N ALA A 166 8.69 6.15 -6.56
CA ALA A 166 10.01 5.57 -6.84
C ALA A 166 9.93 4.11 -7.32
N SER A 167 8.86 3.38 -6.95
CA SER A 167 8.73 1.94 -7.25
C SER A 167 7.50 1.58 -8.08
N LEU A 168 6.49 2.43 -8.13
CA LEU A 168 5.22 2.21 -8.85
C LEU A 168 4.99 3.30 -9.89
N THR A 169 4.42 2.93 -11.03
CA THR A 169 3.93 3.94 -12.00
C THR A 169 2.73 4.69 -11.42
N GLN A 170 2.45 5.90 -11.92
CA GLN A 170 1.28 6.65 -11.45
C GLN A 170 -0.02 5.87 -11.69
N LYS A 171 -0.11 5.16 -12.82
CA LYS A 171 -1.22 4.23 -13.12
C LYS A 171 -1.41 3.17 -12.04
N MET A 172 -0.33 2.55 -11.58
CA MET A 172 -0.39 1.54 -10.51
C MET A 172 -0.84 2.14 -9.18
N ILE A 173 -0.36 3.35 -8.86
CA ILE A 173 -0.78 4.08 -7.66
C ILE A 173 -2.27 4.42 -7.73
N ASP A 174 -2.73 5.00 -8.83
CA ASP A 174 -4.12 5.45 -8.98
C ASP A 174 -5.10 4.27 -8.97
N SER A 175 -4.72 3.13 -9.56
CA SER A 175 -5.60 1.97 -9.66
C SER A 175 -5.74 1.17 -8.36
N ARG A 176 -4.70 1.08 -7.53
CA ARG A 176 -4.72 0.21 -6.34
C ARG A 176 -4.43 0.90 -5.03
N TYR A 177 -3.61 1.95 -5.05
CA TYR A 177 -3.08 2.59 -3.85
C TYR A 177 -3.57 4.04 -3.67
N ALA A 178 -4.58 4.47 -4.45
CA ALA A 178 -5.14 5.81 -4.38
C ALA A 178 -5.67 6.15 -2.98
N ALA A 179 -6.20 5.18 -2.24
CA ALA A 179 -6.70 5.37 -0.87
C ALA A 179 -5.63 5.84 0.12
N ILE A 180 -4.34 5.63 -0.17
CA ILE A 180 -3.25 6.02 0.74
C ILE A 180 -3.23 7.53 0.93
N LEU A 181 -3.29 8.31 -0.16
CA LEU A 181 -3.14 9.77 -0.16
C LEU A 181 -4.17 10.54 -1.01
N GLY A 182 -4.83 9.88 -1.96
CA GLY A 182 -5.55 10.53 -3.07
C GLY A 182 -7.07 10.60 -2.94
N THR A 183 -7.65 10.26 -1.78
CA THR A 183 -9.10 10.28 -1.57
C THR A 183 -9.52 11.37 -0.58
N ASP A 184 -10.83 11.61 -0.44
CA ASP A 184 -11.39 12.54 0.55
C ASP A 184 -11.18 12.11 2.00
N GLN A 185 -10.91 10.82 2.22
CA GLN A 185 -10.59 10.22 3.52
C GLN A 185 -9.34 9.35 3.36
N PRO A 186 -8.18 9.98 3.10
CA PRO A 186 -6.96 9.24 2.82
C PRO A 186 -6.52 8.49 4.06
N LEU A 187 -5.74 7.42 3.87
CA LEU A 187 -5.19 6.62 4.95
C LEU A 187 -4.15 7.41 5.77
N TYR A 188 -3.46 8.37 5.14
CA TYR A 188 -2.48 9.22 5.81
C TYR A 188 -2.67 10.70 5.47
N ILE A 189 -2.45 11.55 6.47
CA ILE A 189 -2.51 13.02 6.36
C ILE A 189 -1.34 13.68 7.08
N ASP A 190 -1.01 14.89 6.64
CA ASP A 190 -0.11 15.78 7.38
C ASP A 190 -0.93 16.66 8.34
N ALA A 191 -0.57 16.65 9.61
CA ALA A 191 -1.19 17.47 10.64
C ALA A 191 -0.19 17.73 11.76
N ASN A 192 -0.31 18.88 12.45
CA ASN A 192 0.52 19.20 13.62
C ASN A 192 2.04 18.96 13.40
N GLY A 193 2.53 19.24 12.19
CA GLY A 193 3.93 19.06 11.81
C GLY A 193 4.41 17.61 11.70
N GLY A 194 3.52 16.63 11.59
CA GLY A 194 3.88 15.22 11.39
C GLY A 194 2.88 14.45 10.55
N LEU A 195 3.25 13.20 10.25
CA LEU A 195 2.42 12.24 9.55
C LEU A 195 1.45 11.56 10.52
N TYR A 196 0.18 11.52 10.17
CA TYR A 196 -0.86 10.85 10.93
C TYR A 196 -1.53 9.79 10.05
N GLY A 197 -1.72 8.58 10.59
CA GLY A 197 -2.36 7.46 9.92
C GLY A 197 -3.75 7.22 10.49
N ARG A 198 -4.73 6.94 9.63
CA ARG A 198 -6.10 6.67 10.04
C ARG A 198 -6.16 5.47 10.97
N GLN A 199 -7.01 5.56 11.99
CA GLN A 199 -7.35 4.42 12.82
C GLN A 199 -8.19 3.45 11.98
N TYR A 200 -7.64 2.28 11.68
CA TYR A 200 -8.16 1.32 10.72
C TYR A 200 -7.69 -0.09 11.09
N ALA A 201 -8.54 -1.11 10.89
CA ALA A 201 -8.17 -2.50 11.12
C ALA A 201 -7.13 -2.93 10.11
N THR A 202 -5.94 -3.32 10.56
CA THR A 202 -4.83 -3.53 9.64
C THR A 202 -4.79 -4.96 9.10
N SER A 203 -4.62 -5.08 7.79
CA SER A 203 -4.47 -6.38 7.12
C SER A 203 -3.83 -6.17 5.74
N GLY A 204 -2.67 -6.81 5.49
CA GLY A 204 -2.04 -6.81 4.18
C GLY A 204 -0.52 -6.83 4.25
N GLY A 205 0.11 -6.79 3.09
CA GLY A 205 1.49 -7.25 2.88
C GLY A 205 1.53 -8.68 2.35
N PHE A 206 2.71 -9.04 1.85
CA PHE A 206 3.03 -10.35 1.32
C PHE A 206 4.02 -11.08 2.23
N THR A 207 3.81 -12.38 2.37
CA THR A 207 4.77 -13.29 3.00
C THR A 207 5.46 -14.08 1.89
N TRP A 208 6.61 -13.63 1.42
CA TRP A 208 7.35 -14.31 0.34
C TRP A 208 7.88 -15.66 0.82
N ILE A 209 7.60 -16.74 0.07
CA ILE A 209 7.99 -18.12 0.46
C ILE A 209 9.49 -18.35 0.23
N ASP A 210 10.03 -17.82 -0.87
CA ASP A 210 11.45 -17.82 -1.16
C ASP A 210 11.82 -16.51 -1.87
N PRO A 211 12.14 -15.43 -1.12
CA PRO A 211 12.38 -14.11 -1.69
C PRO A 211 13.63 -14.06 -2.58
N GLU A 212 14.48 -15.09 -2.54
CA GLU A 212 15.65 -15.17 -3.42
C GLU A 212 15.32 -15.73 -4.80
N GLN A 213 14.19 -16.43 -4.94
CA GLN A 213 13.73 -17.02 -6.20
C GLN A 213 12.73 -16.10 -6.92
N VAL A 214 13.25 -15.28 -7.83
CA VAL A 214 12.47 -14.50 -8.79
C VAL A 214 12.60 -15.09 -10.17
N THR A 215 11.47 -15.28 -10.85
CA THR A 215 11.47 -15.66 -12.26
C THR A 215 11.33 -14.43 -13.13
N ILE A 216 12.21 -14.27 -14.12
CA ILE A 216 12.17 -13.18 -15.10
C ILE A 216 11.76 -13.73 -16.46
N SER A 217 10.87 -13.04 -17.16
CA SER A 217 10.44 -13.36 -18.52
C SER A 217 10.14 -12.11 -19.34
N SER A 218 9.97 -12.27 -20.66
CA SER A 218 9.51 -11.21 -21.57
C SER A 218 10.32 -9.90 -21.47
N ALA A 219 11.63 -10.01 -21.31
CA ALA A 219 12.49 -8.88 -21.05
C ALA A 219 12.91 -8.13 -22.33
N THR A 220 12.94 -6.81 -22.23
CA THR A 220 13.38 -5.83 -23.23
C THR A 220 14.13 -4.70 -22.53
N ASP A 221 14.73 -3.79 -23.29
CA ASP A 221 15.44 -2.62 -22.74
C ASP A 221 14.56 -1.70 -21.88
N SER A 222 13.23 -1.75 -22.04
CA SER A 222 12.29 -0.86 -21.36
C SER A 222 11.21 -1.56 -20.54
N SER A 223 11.16 -2.89 -20.53
CA SER A 223 10.15 -3.65 -19.78
C SER A 223 10.55 -5.09 -19.55
N PHE A 224 10.07 -5.71 -18.48
CA PHE A 224 10.17 -7.14 -18.25
C PHE A 224 9.06 -7.61 -17.30
N THR A 225 8.76 -8.91 -17.32
CA THR A 225 7.81 -9.53 -16.39
C THR A 225 8.59 -10.24 -15.30
N ALA A 226 8.15 -10.12 -14.05
CA ALA A 226 8.73 -10.81 -12.91
C ALA A 226 7.65 -11.52 -12.09
N SER A 227 7.97 -12.71 -11.58
CA SER A 227 7.05 -13.48 -10.73
C SER A 227 7.76 -14.00 -9.48
N MET A 228 7.05 -14.00 -8.35
CA MET A 228 7.52 -14.51 -7.05
C MET A 228 6.39 -15.21 -6.30
N GLN A 229 6.72 -16.29 -5.58
CA GLN A 229 5.75 -17.02 -4.76
C GLN A 229 5.56 -16.38 -3.38
N TYR A 230 4.32 -16.34 -2.91
CA TYR A 230 3.95 -15.89 -1.58
C TYR A 230 3.00 -16.87 -0.90
N ASP A 231 2.99 -16.84 0.43
CA ASP A 231 2.03 -17.56 1.26
C ASP A 231 0.71 -16.79 1.28
N ASN A 232 -0.32 -17.42 0.77
CA ASN A 232 -1.69 -16.98 0.74
C ASN A 232 -2.50 -17.81 1.73
N PHE A 233 -2.39 -17.48 3.02
CA PHE A 233 -3.08 -18.16 4.12
C PHE A 233 -2.78 -19.66 4.21
N GLY A 234 -1.50 -20.03 4.09
CA GLY A 234 -1.02 -21.42 4.14
C GLY A 234 -1.00 -22.14 2.79
N ALA A 235 -1.40 -21.49 1.70
CA ALA A 235 -1.25 -21.99 0.33
C ALA A 235 -0.18 -21.18 -0.42
N ALA A 236 0.62 -21.84 -1.24
CA ALA A 236 1.55 -21.14 -2.14
C ALA A 236 0.78 -20.57 -3.34
N ASP A 237 0.96 -19.27 -3.59
CA ASP A 237 0.42 -18.56 -4.75
C ASP A 237 1.52 -17.75 -5.42
N THR A 238 1.30 -17.28 -6.66
CA THR A 238 2.32 -16.56 -7.45
C THR A 238 1.83 -15.16 -7.79
N LEU A 239 2.56 -14.15 -7.34
CA LEU A 239 2.35 -12.78 -7.79
C LEU A 239 3.17 -12.54 -9.06
N THR A 240 2.52 -12.06 -10.12
CA THR A 240 3.20 -11.66 -11.36
C THR A 240 3.06 -10.16 -11.56
N VAL A 241 4.18 -9.49 -11.83
CA VAL A 241 4.22 -8.05 -12.07
C VAL A 241 4.78 -7.72 -13.44
N GLN A 242 4.21 -6.70 -14.08
CA GLN A 242 4.81 -6.05 -15.23
C GLN A 242 5.66 -4.89 -14.73
N ILE A 243 6.94 -4.89 -15.09
CA ILE A 243 7.88 -3.81 -14.76
C ILE A 243 8.24 -3.06 -16.04
N VAL A 244 8.29 -1.73 -15.95
CA VAL A 244 8.61 -0.81 -17.06
C VAL A 244 9.62 0.23 -16.63
N LEU A 245 10.41 0.71 -17.58
CA LEU A 245 11.32 1.83 -17.38
C LEU A 245 10.55 3.14 -17.56
N ASP A 246 10.21 3.80 -16.44
CA ASP A 246 9.48 5.07 -16.41
C ASP A 246 10.41 6.17 -15.89
N ASN A 247 10.69 7.16 -16.73
CA ASN A 247 11.59 8.28 -16.43
C ASN A 247 12.98 7.83 -15.94
N GLY A 248 13.51 6.76 -16.51
CA GLY A 248 14.83 6.21 -16.17
C GLY A 248 14.86 5.38 -14.88
N LEU A 249 13.71 5.10 -14.26
CA LEU A 249 13.58 4.23 -13.10
C LEU A 249 12.71 3.02 -13.45
N TRP A 250 13.13 1.83 -13.03
CA TRP A 250 12.30 0.64 -13.14
C TRP A 250 11.17 0.70 -12.11
N LYS A 251 9.93 0.53 -12.57
CA LYS A 251 8.73 0.60 -11.74
C LYS A 251 7.74 -0.50 -12.09
N ILE A 252 6.99 -0.95 -11.10
CA ILE A 252 5.85 -1.84 -11.30
C ILE A 252 4.70 -1.04 -11.94
N ASP A 253 4.25 -1.48 -13.11
CA ASP A 253 3.13 -0.89 -13.83
C ASP A 253 1.80 -1.58 -13.56
N SER A 254 1.84 -2.89 -13.35
CA SER A 254 0.67 -3.70 -13.04
C SER A 254 1.06 -4.97 -12.28
N MET A 255 0.07 -5.61 -11.65
CA MET A 255 0.22 -6.92 -11.04
C MET A 255 -1.00 -7.81 -11.31
N GLN A 256 -0.77 -9.12 -11.25
CA GLN A 256 -1.74 -10.20 -11.41
C GLN A 256 -1.54 -11.24 -10.32
#